data_AF-A0AAV5UU38-F1
#
_entry.id   AF-A0AAV5UU38-F1
#
_cell.length_a   1.000
_cell.length_b   1.000
_cell.length_c   1.000
_cell.angle_alpha   90.00
_cell.angle_beta   90.00
_cell.angle_gamma   90.00
#
_symmetry.space_group_name_H-M   'P 1'
#
loop_
_entity.id
_entity.type
_entity.pdbx_description
1 polymer ?
#
loop_
_entity_poly.entity_id
_entity_poly.type
_entity_poly.pdbx_seq_one_letter_code
_entity_poly.pdbx_strand_id
1 'polypeptide(L)'
;FIADSVIRTVFYKYFDPKEALVSNGIINRAIPTAAGKAATSDQNANAQSLSFVYPYGCTLDVNRSSAAVLSTGTTCFPVSRPVAAFHTHEESNGRLAVIGSLHVFHDSYIEKEDNSKILKVFMDFLTGSVDPNRMDAAEPDLSDYYPVPDHIYLSEQLKVCLSEGDMESSMIGSDFMRLFDQKLTSFDFAKWPKVLKAYEELNVKGERLSFISPSFEVPILKLQPAVFSPNFRELPPPELELFDLDDMFSSREVRLAQLKNKCNESDLEYFIREAGDACDVTSSLATNDRTARRILERMLHHLVEYKKNNIDDDDDMPHDDHLFDVPTGNLNVADFSDLEDYDD
;
A
#
# COMPACT_ATOMS: atom_id res chain seq x y z
N PHE A 1 -7.87 -28.87 -0.01
CA PHE A 1 -6.65 -28.32 -0.60
C PHE A 1 -7.01 -27.03 -1.29
N ILE A 2 -6.59 -25.90 -0.73
CA ILE A 2 -6.65 -24.62 -1.42
C ILE A 2 -5.54 -24.69 -2.47
N ALA A 3 -5.90 -24.55 -3.75
CA ALA A 3 -4.92 -24.54 -4.83
C ALA A 3 -4.31 -23.14 -4.93
N ASP A 4 -3.44 -22.79 -3.99
CA ASP A 4 -2.67 -21.55 -4.05
C ASP A 4 -1.22 -21.79 -4.50
N SER A 5 -0.59 -20.71 -4.95
CA SER A 5 0.82 -20.70 -5.34
C SER A 5 1.40 -19.40 -4.83
N VAL A 6 2.51 -19.51 -4.09
CA VAL A 6 3.27 -18.35 -3.65
C VAL A 6 3.91 -17.71 -4.87
N ILE A 7 3.74 -16.40 -5.00
CA ILE A 7 4.37 -15.59 -6.03
C ILE A 7 5.09 -14.42 -5.38
N ARG A 8 6.19 -13.95 -5.97
CA ARG A 8 6.83 -12.71 -5.55
C ARG A 8 6.02 -11.51 -6.00
N THR A 9 5.99 -10.45 -5.19
CA THR A 9 5.36 -9.17 -5.56
C THR A 9 6.37 -8.19 -6.18
N VAL A 10 7.67 -8.46 -6.02
CA VAL A 10 8.76 -7.63 -6.55
C VAL A 10 9.71 -8.52 -7.35
N PHE A 11 10.15 -8.03 -8.52
CA PHE A 11 11.16 -8.72 -9.32
C PHE A 11 12.52 -8.68 -8.63
N TYR A 12 13.14 -9.85 -8.45
CA TYR A 12 14.50 -9.95 -7.92
C TYR A 12 15.15 -11.29 -8.26
N LYS A 13 16.35 -11.25 -8.86
CA LYS A 13 17.29 -12.36 -9.19
C LYS A 13 16.77 -13.50 -10.09
N TYR A 14 15.59 -14.03 -9.82
CA TYR A 14 14.96 -15.14 -10.55
C TYR A 14 14.04 -14.63 -11.66
N PHE A 15 13.68 -15.45 -12.65
CA PHE A 15 12.85 -15.01 -13.78
C PHE A 15 11.37 -15.32 -13.57
N ASP A 16 11.04 -16.52 -13.07
CA ASP A 16 9.65 -16.90 -12.86
C ASP A 16 9.08 -16.22 -11.59
N PRO A 17 7.89 -15.60 -11.63
CA PRO A 17 7.23 -15.07 -10.44
C PRO A 17 7.03 -16.09 -9.31
N LYS A 18 6.91 -17.39 -9.63
CA LYS A 18 6.77 -18.48 -8.67
C LYS A 18 8.08 -18.93 -8.06
N GLU A 19 9.23 -18.41 -8.53
CA GLU A 19 10.53 -18.55 -7.86
C GLU A 19 10.68 -17.46 -6.80
N ALA A 20 9.87 -17.57 -5.73
CA ALA A 20 9.78 -16.57 -4.70
C ALA A 20 11.03 -16.58 -3.79
N LEU A 21 11.82 -15.50 -3.79
CA LEU A 21 12.89 -15.31 -2.82
C LEU A 21 12.32 -14.72 -1.53
N VAL A 22 12.42 -15.47 -0.43
CA VAL A 22 11.95 -15.05 0.89
C VAL A 22 13.15 -14.66 1.73
N SER A 23 13.23 -13.37 2.10
CA SER A 23 14.32 -12.80 2.90
C SER A 23 13.97 -12.60 4.37
N ASN A 24 12.69 -12.51 4.72
CA ASN A 24 12.18 -12.30 6.08
C ASN A 24 11.11 -13.33 6.46
N GLY A 25 11.39 -14.60 6.17
CA GLY A 25 10.42 -15.69 6.30
C GLY A 25 10.62 -16.58 7.52
N ILE A 26 11.51 -16.25 8.45
CA ILE A 26 11.76 -17.10 9.63
C ILE A 26 10.79 -16.72 10.74
N ILE A 27 9.92 -17.64 11.14
CA ILE A 27 8.95 -17.42 12.22
C ILE A 27 9.53 -17.85 13.58
N ASN A 28 10.27 -18.96 13.61
CA ASN A 28 10.75 -19.55 14.86
C ASN A 28 12.27 -19.37 15.02
N ARG A 29 12.72 -18.78 16.13
CA ARG A 29 14.14 -18.50 16.38
C ARG A 29 15.04 -19.74 16.53
N ALA A 30 14.44 -20.93 16.72
CA ALA A 30 15.20 -22.18 16.76
C ALA A 30 15.84 -22.51 15.39
N ILE A 31 15.25 -22.06 14.30
CA ILE A 31 15.71 -22.33 12.93
C ILE A 31 17.09 -21.72 12.64
N PRO A 32 17.32 -20.40 12.83
CA PRO A 32 18.64 -19.81 12.61
C PRO A 32 19.69 -20.37 13.55
N THR A 33 19.33 -20.64 14.80
CA THR A 33 20.21 -21.28 15.78
C THR A 33 20.70 -22.64 15.28
N ALA A 34 19.78 -23.48 14.78
CA ALA A 34 20.10 -24.78 14.21
C ALA A 34 20.92 -24.69 12.91
N ALA A 35 20.70 -23.63 12.13
CA ALA A 35 21.48 -23.33 10.94
C ALA A 35 22.89 -22.78 11.24
N GLY A 36 23.25 -22.59 12.52
CA GLY A 36 24.55 -22.07 12.95
C GLY A 36 24.69 -20.55 12.90
N LYS A 37 23.57 -19.81 12.83
CA LYS A 37 23.55 -18.34 12.95
C LYS A 37 23.18 -17.95 14.38
N ALA A 38 23.75 -16.85 14.88
CA ALA A 38 23.44 -16.36 16.22
C ALA A 38 22.01 -15.81 16.26
N ALA A 39 21.13 -16.40 17.09
CA ALA A 39 19.82 -15.84 17.37
C ALA A 39 19.97 -14.66 18.34
N THR A 40 19.31 -13.55 18.04
CA THR A 40 19.26 -12.37 18.92
C THR A 40 17.92 -12.31 19.64
N SER A 41 17.76 -11.40 20.61
CA SER A 41 16.47 -11.14 21.26
C SER A 41 15.46 -10.43 20.35
N ASP A 42 15.93 -9.85 19.24
CA ASP A 42 15.13 -9.10 18.28
C ASP A 42 14.50 -10.05 17.24
N GLN A 43 13.16 -10.12 17.23
CA GLN A 43 12.41 -10.98 16.30
C GLN A 43 12.60 -10.57 14.85
N ASN A 44 12.73 -9.27 14.54
CA ASN A 44 12.92 -8.82 13.17
C ASN A 44 14.29 -9.24 12.62
N ALA A 45 15.32 -9.14 13.45
CA ALA A 45 16.66 -9.62 13.10
C ALA A 45 16.69 -11.14 12.88
N ASN A 46 15.94 -11.90 13.69
CA ASN A 46 15.80 -13.35 13.51
C ASN A 46 15.01 -13.70 12.23
N ALA A 47 13.96 -12.94 11.90
CA ALA A 47 13.17 -13.14 10.69
C ALA A 47 14.02 -13.02 9.42
N GLN A 48 14.97 -12.07 9.43
CA GLN A 48 15.89 -11.78 8.32
C GLN A 48 17.21 -12.57 8.36
N SER A 49 17.36 -13.47 9.34
CA SER A 49 18.61 -14.17 9.56
C SER A 49 18.96 -15.15 8.44
N LEU A 50 17.97 -15.71 7.73
CA LEU A 50 18.14 -16.67 6.64
C LEU A 50 17.26 -16.25 5.47
N SER A 51 17.80 -16.36 4.26
CA SER A 51 17.08 -16.12 3.01
C SER A 51 17.04 -17.38 2.17
N PHE A 52 15.89 -17.69 1.60
CA PHE A 52 15.70 -18.93 0.84
C PHE A 52 14.80 -18.75 -0.37
N VAL A 53 15.01 -19.57 -1.39
CA VAL A 53 14.14 -19.60 -2.57
C VAL A 53 13.04 -20.63 -2.34
N TYR A 54 11.79 -20.21 -2.52
CA TYR A 54 10.58 -21.01 -2.39
C TYR A 54 9.88 -21.18 -3.75
N PRO A 55 10.41 -22.03 -4.63
CA PRO A 55 9.90 -22.20 -5.99
C PRO A 55 8.61 -23.03 -6.04
N TYR A 56 7.60 -22.57 -6.79
CA TYR A 56 6.35 -23.29 -7.10
C TYR A 56 5.65 -23.94 -5.90
N GLY A 57 5.72 -23.29 -4.73
CA GLY A 57 5.14 -23.82 -3.50
C GLY A 57 3.76 -23.27 -3.19
N CYS A 58 3.00 -24.03 -2.41
CA CYS A 58 1.73 -23.59 -1.81
C CYS A 58 1.94 -23.03 -0.39
N THR A 59 0.91 -22.42 0.19
CA THR A 59 0.91 -22.11 1.62
C THR A 59 0.26 -23.23 2.44
N LEU A 60 0.53 -23.24 3.73
CA LEU A 60 0.01 -24.23 4.67
C LEU A 60 -0.95 -23.57 5.65
N ASP A 61 -1.97 -24.33 6.03
CA ASP A 61 -2.82 -24.01 7.18
C ASP A 61 -2.35 -24.84 8.37
N VAL A 62 -1.96 -24.17 9.45
CA VAL A 62 -1.24 -24.78 10.57
C VAL A 62 -2.06 -24.65 11.84
N ASN A 63 -2.46 -25.78 12.41
CA ASN A 63 -3.19 -25.81 13.67
C ASN A 63 -2.27 -25.51 14.86
N ARG A 64 -2.85 -25.07 15.99
CA ARG A 64 -2.13 -24.75 17.25
C ARG A 64 -1.30 -25.91 17.83
N SER A 65 -1.58 -27.15 17.44
CA SER A 65 -0.80 -28.35 17.84
C SER A 65 0.53 -28.47 17.09
N SER A 66 0.76 -27.64 16.08
CA SER A 66 1.93 -27.68 15.21
C SER A 66 2.61 -26.30 15.21
N ALA A 67 3.93 -26.29 15.16
CA ALA A 67 4.70 -25.06 15.14
C ALA A 67 4.95 -24.62 13.70
N ALA A 68 4.44 -23.46 13.29
CA ALA A 68 4.85 -22.83 12.05
C ALA A 68 6.30 -22.33 12.18
N VAL A 69 7.15 -22.67 11.21
CA VAL A 69 8.59 -22.37 11.28
C VAL A 69 9.06 -21.42 10.20
N LEU A 70 8.47 -21.49 9.01
CA LEU A 70 8.77 -20.62 7.87
C LEU A 70 7.48 -19.99 7.34
N SER A 71 7.57 -18.75 6.88
CA SER A 71 6.52 -18.00 6.20
C SER A 71 6.94 -17.55 4.80
N THR A 72 5.99 -17.03 4.03
CA THR A 72 6.21 -16.34 2.74
C THR A 72 6.90 -14.98 2.88
N GLY A 73 7.03 -14.44 4.10
CA GLY A 73 7.57 -13.10 4.35
C GLY A 73 6.71 -11.96 3.79
N THR A 74 7.28 -10.76 3.69
CA THR A 74 6.55 -9.55 3.27
C THR A 74 6.64 -9.25 1.77
N THR A 75 7.56 -9.90 1.06
CA THR A 75 7.83 -9.67 -0.38
C THR A 75 7.16 -10.68 -1.30
N CYS A 76 6.29 -11.53 -0.75
CA CYS A 76 5.56 -12.55 -1.49
C CYS A 76 4.06 -12.44 -1.23
N PHE A 77 3.27 -12.92 -2.18
CA PHE A 77 1.83 -13.06 -2.06
C PHE A 77 1.46 -14.55 -2.07
N PRO A 78 0.60 -15.00 -1.15
CA PRO A 78 0.02 -14.25 -0.03
C PRO A 78 1.06 -13.91 1.05
N VAL A 79 0.92 -12.73 1.68
CA VAL A 79 1.90 -12.16 2.62
C VAL A 79 1.88 -12.88 3.97
N SER A 80 3.05 -13.11 4.58
CA SER A 80 3.23 -13.67 5.92
C SER A 80 2.36 -14.91 6.22
N ARG A 81 2.29 -15.84 5.25
CA ARG A 81 1.57 -17.12 5.39
C ARG A 81 2.55 -18.26 5.66
N PRO A 82 2.19 -19.29 6.45
CA PRO A 82 3.06 -20.42 6.70
C PRO A 82 3.40 -21.18 5.42
N VAL A 83 4.67 -21.55 5.25
CA VAL A 83 5.15 -22.42 4.15
C VAL A 83 5.77 -23.71 4.66
N ALA A 84 6.14 -23.75 5.95
CA ALA A 84 6.59 -24.97 6.61
C ALA A 84 6.14 -25.03 8.07
N ALA A 85 5.87 -26.24 8.54
CA ALA A 85 5.45 -26.51 9.90
C ALA A 85 6.05 -27.81 10.43
N PHE A 86 6.35 -27.80 11.73
CA PHE A 86 6.85 -28.95 12.49
C PHE A 86 5.81 -29.41 13.50
N HIS A 87 5.70 -30.72 13.69
CA HIS A 87 4.84 -31.32 14.70
C HIS A 87 5.59 -32.46 15.39
N THR A 88 5.52 -32.48 16.72
CA THR A 88 6.02 -33.57 17.53
C THR A 88 4.86 -34.14 18.31
N HIS A 89 4.61 -35.44 18.15
CA HIS A 89 3.54 -36.14 18.86
C HIS A 89 3.93 -36.39 20.31
N GLU A 90 3.09 -35.96 21.26
CA GLU A 90 3.44 -35.94 22.69
C GLU A 90 3.68 -37.34 23.29
N GLU A 91 2.93 -38.36 22.85
CA GLU A 91 3.01 -39.70 23.47
C GLU A 91 4.04 -40.63 22.81
N SER A 92 4.21 -40.52 21.50
CA SER A 92 5.10 -41.41 20.72
C SER A 92 6.43 -40.78 20.39
N ASN A 93 6.60 -39.48 20.71
CA ASN A 93 7.72 -38.64 20.31
C ASN A 93 8.02 -38.69 18.80
N GLY A 94 6.99 -39.04 17.99
CA GLY A 94 7.08 -39.07 16.54
C GLY A 94 7.14 -37.65 16.00
N ARG A 95 7.99 -37.42 14.99
CA ARG A 95 8.23 -36.09 14.42
C ARG A 95 7.74 -36.04 12.99
N LEU A 96 7.07 -34.95 12.64
CA LEU A 96 6.55 -34.66 11.31
C LEU A 96 7.01 -33.27 10.89
N ALA A 97 7.62 -33.17 9.72
CA ALA A 97 7.98 -31.91 9.09
C ALA A 97 7.27 -31.82 7.75
N VAL A 98 6.62 -30.68 7.49
CA VAL A 98 5.89 -30.41 6.26
C VAL A 98 6.42 -29.12 5.64
N ILE A 99 6.64 -29.14 4.32
CA ILE A 99 6.97 -27.98 3.51
C ILE A 99 6.07 -27.97 2.28
N GLY A 100 5.53 -26.81 1.91
CA GLY A 100 4.58 -26.69 0.80
C GLY A 100 5.22 -26.66 -0.60
N SER A 101 6.54 -26.83 -0.71
CA SER A 101 7.25 -26.92 -1.99
C SER A 101 8.23 -28.08 -2.01
N LEU A 102 8.09 -28.92 -3.02
CA LEU A 102 9.06 -29.98 -3.34
C LEU A 102 10.33 -29.39 -3.97
N HIS A 103 10.19 -28.33 -4.78
CA HIS A 103 11.27 -27.80 -5.59
C HIS A 103 12.35 -27.07 -4.77
N VAL A 104 12.06 -26.66 -3.53
CA VAL A 104 13.04 -26.04 -2.60
C VAL A 104 14.30 -26.91 -2.44
N PHE A 105 14.14 -28.24 -2.42
CA PHE A 105 15.22 -29.20 -2.24
C PHE A 105 15.66 -29.91 -3.53
N HIS A 106 15.17 -29.46 -4.69
CA HIS A 106 15.63 -29.98 -5.98
C HIS A 106 17.05 -29.48 -6.28
N ASP A 107 17.82 -30.24 -7.06
CA ASP A 107 19.21 -29.92 -7.45
C ASP A 107 19.36 -28.48 -8.00
N SER A 108 18.33 -27.98 -8.67
CA SER A 108 18.28 -26.64 -9.25
C SER A 108 18.22 -25.50 -8.23
N TYR A 109 17.83 -25.78 -6.97
CA TYR A 109 17.60 -24.77 -5.93
C TYR A 109 18.28 -25.07 -4.59
N ILE A 110 18.74 -26.29 -4.34
CA ILE A 110 19.33 -26.68 -3.05
C ILE A 110 20.61 -25.87 -2.73
N GLU A 111 21.41 -25.54 -3.74
CA GLU A 111 22.63 -24.74 -3.60
C GLU A 111 22.38 -23.22 -3.65
N LYS A 112 21.14 -22.79 -3.88
CA LYS A 112 20.78 -21.36 -3.95
C LYS A 112 20.44 -20.82 -2.56
N GLU A 113 20.97 -19.63 -2.27
CA GLU A 113 20.80 -18.94 -0.98
C GLU A 113 21.12 -19.85 0.22
N ASP A 114 20.27 -19.88 1.25
CA ASP A 114 20.41 -20.74 2.43
C ASP A 114 19.53 -22.02 2.35
N ASN A 115 19.08 -22.46 1.16
CA ASN A 115 18.21 -23.65 1.02
C ASN A 115 18.83 -24.93 1.60
N SER A 116 20.14 -25.14 1.40
CA SER A 116 20.89 -26.25 1.98
C SER A 116 20.88 -26.25 3.52
N LYS A 117 20.92 -25.07 4.14
CA LYS A 117 20.83 -24.91 5.60
C LYS A 117 19.43 -25.24 6.10
N ILE A 118 18.39 -24.83 5.37
CA ILE A 118 17.01 -25.21 5.70
C ILE A 118 16.85 -26.72 5.68
N LEU A 119 17.35 -27.40 4.64
CA LEU A 119 17.31 -28.87 4.58
C LEU A 119 17.99 -29.51 5.80
N LYS A 120 19.17 -28.99 6.18
CA LYS A 120 19.88 -29.45 7.38
C LYS A 120 19.01 -29.30 8.64
N VAL A 121 18.38 -28.14 8.85
CA VAL A 121 17.50 -27.91 10.01
C VAL A 121 16.31 -28.88 10.03
N PHE A 122 15.72 -29.19 8.86
CA PHE A 122 14.64 -30.18 8.76
C PHE A 122 15.14 -31.58 9.16
N MET A 123 16.33 -31.99 8.71
CA MET A 123 16.92 -33.26 9.09
C MET A 123 17.31 -33.30 10.57
N ASP A 124 17.84 -32.21 11.13
CA ASP A 124 18.18 -32.09 12.54
C ASP A 124 16.92 -32.15 13.42
N PHE A 125 15.81 -31.56 12.99
CA PHE A 125 14.52 -31.72 13.64
C PHE A 125 14.04 -33.17 13.61
N LEU A 126 14.06 -33.83 12.44
CA LEU A 126 13.61 -35.22 12.30
C LEU A 126 14.46 -36.21 13.09
N THR A 127 15.77 -35.95 13.26
CA THR A 127 16.69 -36.80 14.01
C THR A 127 16.67 -36.57 15.53
N GLY A 128 15.96 -35.54 16.01
CA GLY A 128 15.85 -35.28 17.46
C GLY A 128 16.77 -34.19 18.00
N SER A 129 17.54 -33.52 17.16
CA SER A 129 18.62 -32.63 17.58
C SER A 129 18.15 -31.21 17.91
N VAL A 130 17.01 -30.79 17.36
CA VAL A 130 16.47 -29.43 17.47
C VAL A 130 14.97 -29.52 17.76
N ASP A 131 14.50 -28.69 18.69
CA ASP A 131 13.08 -28.50 18.97
C ASP A 131 12.69 -27.03 18.74
N PRO A 132 11.51 -26.75 18.15
CA PRO A 132 11.05 -25.40 17.92
C PRO A 132 10.80 -24.67 19.23
N ASN A 133 11.04 -23.35 19.26
CA ASN A 133 10.75 -22.54 20.42
C ASN A 133 9.24 -22.51 20.69
N ARG A 134 8.84 -22.80 21.94
CA ARG A 134 7.43 -22.91 22.34
C ARG A 134 6.67 -21.58 22.33
N MET A 135 7.34 -20.47 22.61
CA MET A 135 6.69 -19.14 22.62
C MET A 135 6.37 -18.70 21.20
N ASP A 136 7.36 -18.78 20.31
CA ASP A 136 7.19 -18.43 18.90
C ASP A 136 6.19 -19.39 18.18
N ALA A 137 6.06 -20.63 18.68
CA ALA A 137 5.06 -21.58 18.17
C ALA A 137 3.63 -21.29 18.67
N ALA A 138 3.47 -20.69 19.84
CA ALA A 138 2.16 -20.37 20.41
C ALA A 138 1.55 -19.11 19.79
N GLU A 139 2.38 -18.10 19.52
CA GLU A 139 1.99 -16.84 18.89
C GLU A 139 2.90 -16.54 17.69
N PRO A 140 2.71 -17.23 16.56
CA PRO A 140 3.47 -16.97 15.34
C PRO A 140 3.02 -15.65 14.68
N ASP A 141 3.99 -14.85 14.21
CA ASP A 141 3.71 -13.61 13.45
C ASP A 141 3.27 -13.95 12.01
N LEU A 142 1.96 -14.12 11.85
CA LEU A 142 1.32 -14.54 10.60
C LEU A 142 0.18 -13.60 10.25
N SER A 143 -0.05 -13.43 8.95
CA SER A 143 -1.22 -12.72 8.44
C SER A 143 -2.40 -13.66 8.19
N ASP A 144 -3.60 -13.12 8.39
CA ASP A 144 -4.84 -13.79 8.03
C ASP A 144 -4.92 -14.01 6.52
N TYR A 145 -5.52 -15.14 6.13
CA TYR A 145 -5.70 -15.44 4.71
C TYR A 145 -6.82 -14.56 4.14
N TYR A 146 -6.50 -13.76 3.12
CA TYR A 146 -7.49 -13.00 2.37
C TYR A 146 -7.92 -13.78 1.12
N PRO A 147 -9.13 -14.37 1.09
CA PRO A 147 -9.58 -15.09 -0.08
C PRO A 147 -9.87 -14.10 -1.21
N VAL A 148 -9.12 -14.21 -2.31
CA VAL A 148 -9.45 -13.51 -3.55
C VAL A 148 -10.38 -14.41 -4.39
N PRO A 149 -11.53 -13.90 -4.85
CA PRO A 149 -12.41 -14.68 -5.71
C PRO A 149 -11.73 -15.03 -7.03
N ASP A 150 -12.00 -16.24 -7.53
CA ASP A 150 -11.48 -16.70 -8.83
C ASP A 150 -12.16 -15.92 -9.96
N HIS A 151 -11.51 -14.84 -10.39
CA HIS A 151 -12.00 -13.93 -11.42
C HIS A 151 -12.03 -14.58 -12.80
N ILE A 152 -11.21 -15.61 -13.06
CA ILE A 152 -11.22 -16.35 -14.33
C ILE A 152 -12.49 -17.18 -14.38
N TYR A 153 -12.72 -18.01 -13.37
CA TYR A 153 -13.94 -18.79 -13.25
C TYR A 153 -15.20 -17.90 -13.30
N LEU A 154 -15.20 -16.77 -12.58
CA LEU A 154 -16.31 -15.81 -12.59
C LEU A 154 -16.46 -15.07 -13.93
N SER A 155 -15.41 -14.95 -14.73
CA SER A 155 -15.48 -14.34 -16.07
C SER A 155 -16.06 -15.29 -17.12
N GLU A 156 -15.85 -16.59 -16.96
CA GLU A 156 -16.41 -17.64 -17.81
C GLU A 156 -17.91 -17.87 -17.56
N GLN A 157 -18.42 -17.42 -16.41
CA GLN A 157 -19.85 -17.49 -16.12
C GLN A 157 -20.65 -16.48 -16.96
N LEU A 158 -21.80 -16.93 -17.45
CA LEU A 158 -22.72 -16.10 -18.24
C LEU A 158 -23.30 -14.98 -17.35
N LYS A 159 -22.89 -13.73 -17.61
CA LYS A 159 -23.39 -12.54 -16.92
C LYS A 159 -24.64 -12.06 -17.62
N VAL A 160 -25.80 -12.20 -16.99
CA VAL A 160 -27.07 -11.66 -17.51
C VAL A 160 -27.15 -10.17 -17.16
N CYS A 161 -27.53 -9.34 -18.13
CA CYS A 161 -27.83 -7.93 -17.86
C CYS A 161 -29.05 -7.86 -16.94
N LEU A 162 -28.90 -7.20 -15.78
CA LEU A 162 -30.04 -6.86 -14.95
C LEU A 162 -30.97 -5.97 -15.78
N SER A 163 -32.23 -6.36 -15.94
CA SER A 163 -33.21 -5.53 -16.62
C SER A 163 -33.60 -4.36 -15.70
N GLU A 164 -33.88 -3.17 -16.24
CA GLU A 164 -34.18 -1.98 -15.41
C GLU A 164 -35.33 -2.21 -14.41
N GLY A 165 -36.24 -3.16 -14.70
CA GLY A 165 -37.33 -3.56 -13.79
C GLY A 165 -36.90 -4.45 -12.61
N ASP A 166 -35.74 -5.09 -12.66
CA ASP A 166 -35.20 -5.90 -11.55
C ASP A 166 -34.53 -5.03 -10.48
N MET A 167 -34.28 -3.76 -10.80
CA MET A 167 -33.77 -2.73 -9.89
C MET A 167 -34.90 -1.98 -9.17
N GLU A 168 -36.17 -2.29 -9.46
CA GLU A 168 -37.29 -1.81 -8.66
C GLU A 168 -37.31 -2.54 -7.31
N SER A 169 -37.54 -1.75 -6.26
CA SER A 169 -37.39 -2.01 -4.82
C SER A 169 -38.01 -3.32 -4.25
N SER A 170 -38.72 -4.11 -5.06
CA SER A 170 -39.38 -5.36 -4.66
C SER A 170 -38.44 -6.58 -4.58
N MET A 171 -37.32 -6.61 -5.32
CA MET A 171 -36.35 -7.73 -5.28
C MET A 171 -35.23 -7.49 -4.26
N ILE A 172 -34.85 -6.23 -4.04
CA ILE A 172 -33.71 -5.80 -3.21
C ILE A 172 -34.10 -5.58 -1.73
N GLY A 173 -35.40 -5.51 -1.41
CA GLY A 173 -35.89 -5.04 -0.12
C GLY A 173 -35.71 -5.96 1.10
N SER A 174 -35.29 -7.23 0.96
CA SER A 174 -35.16 -8.11 2.13
C SER A 174 -34.11 -9.23 2.06
N ASP A 175 -33.74 -9.73 0.87
CA ASP A 175 -32.81 -10.86 0.76
C ASP A 175 -31.91 -10.71 -0.46
N PHE A 176 -30.86 -9.90 -0.31
CA PHE A 176 -29.86 -9.65 -1.35
C PHE A 176 -29.16 -10.94 -1.85
N MET A 177 -29.17 -12.01 -1.05
CA MET A 177 -28.57 -13.30 -1.44
C MET A 177 -29.27 -13.93 -2.64
N ARG A 178 -30.53 -13.56 -2.91
CA ARG A 178 -31.27 -14.02 -4.10
C ARG A 178 -30.70 -13.48 -5.40
N LEU A 179 -30.03 -12.33 -5.40
CA LEU A 179 -29.36 -11.80 -6.60
C LEU A 179 -28.22 -12.72 -7.09
N PHE A 180 -27.71 -13.60 -6.21
CA PHE A 180 -26.68 -14.57 -6.53
C PHE A 180 -27.25 -15.95 -6.92
N ASP A 181 -28.57 -16.16 -6.86
CA ASP A 181 -29.19 -17.41 -7.33
C ASP A 181 -29.26 -17.41 -8.86
N GLN A 182 -28.32 -18.11 -9.48
CA GLN A 182 -28.24 -18.30 -10.94
C GLN A 182 -29.50 -18.95 -11.55
N LYS A 183 -30.38 -19.56 -10.73
CA LYS A 183 -31.66 -20.08 -11.22
C LYS A 183 -32.61 -18.98 -11.66
N LEU A 184 -32.56 -17.80 -11.03
CA LEU A 184 -33.40 -16.65 -11.39
C LEU A 184 -33.09 -16.12 -12.80
N THR A 185 -31.85 -16.27 -13.25
CA THR A 185 -31.36 -15.76 -14.53
C THR A 185 -31.04 -16.88 -15.54
N SER A 186 -31.53 -18.10 -15.29
CA SER A 186 -31.32 -19.25 -16.16
C SER A 186 -32.07 -19.12 -17.50
N PHE A 187 -31.39 -19.45 -18.60
CA PHE A 187 -31.97 -19.46 -19.93
C PHE A 187 -32.61 -20.82 -20.22
N ASP A 188 -33.96 -20.86 -20.24
CA ASP A 188 -34.72 -22.08 -20.47
C ASP A 188 -35.54 -22.01 -21.77
N PHE A 189 -35.39 -23.02 -22.62
CA PHE A 189 -36.14 -23.18 -23.86
C PHE A 189 -37.48 -23.91 -23.67
N ALA A 190 -37.90 -24.28 -22.45
CA ALA A 190 -39.14 -25.02 -22.23
C ALA A 190 -40.40 -24.34 -22.81
N LYS A 191 -40.40 -23.00 -22.90
CA LYS A 191 -41.50 -22.23 -23.48
C LYS A 191 -41.38 -22.04 -25.00
N TRP A 192 -40.23 -22.35 -25.59
CA TRP A 192 -39.97 -22.20 -27.03
C TRP A 192 -41.03 -22.89 -27.92
N PRO A 193 -41.45 -24.15 -27.63
CA PRO A 193 -42.48 -24.81 -28.44
C PRO A 193 -43.85 -24.12 -28.36
N LYS A 194 -44.18 -23.49 -27.23
CA LYS A 194 -45.43 -22.73 -27.07
C LYS A 194 -45.40 -21.44 -27.88
N VAL A 195 -44.24 -20.76 -27.91
CA VAL A 195 -44.04 -19.56 -28.73
C VAL A 195 -44.16 -19.88 -30.22
N LEU A 196 -43.57 -20.99 -30.68
CA LEU A 196 -43.69 -21.42 -32.09
C LEU A 196 -45.14 -21.71 -32.48
N LYS A 197 -45.92 -22.38 -31.63
CA LYS A 197 -47.35 -22.59 -31.85
C LYS A 197 -48.14 -21.29 -31.89
N ALA A 198 -47.83 -20.34 -31.01
CA ALA A 198 -48.49 -19.04 -31.00
C ALA A 198 -48.22 -18.25 -32.28
N TYR A 199 -47.03 -18.37 -32.88
CA TYR A 199 -46.73 -17.76 -34.19
C TYR A 199 -47.66 -18.30 -35.30
N GLU A 200 -47.94 -19.61 -35.29
CA GLU A 200 -48.87 -20.25 -36.22
C GLU A 200 -50.32 -19.78 -35.98
N GLU A 201 -50.77 -19.75 -34.72
CA GLU A 201 -52.13 -19.31 -34.34
C GLU A 201 -52.38 -17.84 -34.68
N LEU A 202 -51.38 -16.98 -34.49
CA LEU A 202 -51.46 -15.54 -34.77
C LEU A 202 -51.18 -15.21 -36.25
N ASN A 203 -50.91 -16.22 -37.08
CA ASN A 203 -50.56 -16.08 -38.50
C ASN A 203 -49.43 -15.05 -38.73
N VAL A 204 -48.45 -15.03 -37.82
CA VAL A 204 -47.27 -14.16 -37.93
C VAL A 204 -46.30 -14.82 -38.88
N LYS A 205 -45.93 -14.12 -39.96
CA LYS A 205 -44.94 -14.59 -40.92
C LYS A 205 -43.58 -14.80 -40.23
N GLY A 206 -43.07 -16.03 -40.28
CA GLY A 206 -41.73 -16.40 -39.82
C GLY A 206 -40.62 -15.93 -40.76
N GLU A 207 -40.64 -14.67 -41.15
CA GLU A 207 -39.59 -14.06 -41.95
C GLU A 207 -38.49 -13.53 -41.01
N ARG A 208 -37.21 -13.56 -41.44
CA ARG A 208 -36.13 -12.93 -40.68
C ARG A 208 -36.47 -11.45 -40.55
N LEU A 209 -36.59 -10.96 -39.32
CA LEU A 209 -36.83 -9.54 -39.05
C LEU A 209 -35.78 -8.72 -39.82
N SER A 210 -36.22 -7.99 -40.84
CA SER A 210 -35.39 -6.99 -41.49
C SER A 210 -35.33 -5.77 -40.59
N PHE A 211 -34.14 -5.21 -40.40
CA PHE A 211 -34.01 -3.91 -39.75
C PHE A 211 -34.88 -2.89 -40.47
N ILE A 212 -35.93 -2.41 -39.79
CA ILE A 212 -36.64 -1.22 -40.23
C ILE A 212 -35.67 -0.08 -39.97
N SER A 213 -35.11 0.50 -41.02
CA SER A 213 -34.32 1.73 -40.90
C SER A 213 -35.21 2.79 -40.25
N PRO A 214 -34.90 3.26 -39.03
CA PRO A 214 -35.74 4.24 -38.37
C PRO A 214 -35.78 5.52 -39.22
N SER A 215 -36.98 5.95 -39.61
CA SER A 215 -37.18 7.23 -40.26
C SER A 215 -37.20 8.31 -39.17
N PHE A 216 -36.03 8.86 -38.86
CA PHE A 216 -35.96 10.05 -38.04
C PHE A 216 -36.29 11.25 -38.92
N GLU A 217 -37.42 11.90 -38.67
CA GLU A 217 -37.56 13.29 -39.05
C GLU A 217 -36.52 14.05 -38.25
N VAL A 218 -35.52 14.62 -38.93
CA VAL A 218 -34.51 15.47 -38.30
C VAL A 218 -34.95 16.91 -38.55
N PRO A 219 -35.77 17.53 -37.67
CA PRO A 219 -36.23 18.91 -37.84
C PRO A 219 -35.10 19.94 -37.73
N ILE A 220 -33.90 19.51 -37.34
CA ILE A 220 -32.73 20.37 -37.08
C ILE A 220 -31.69 20.16 -38.18
N LEU A 221 -31.05 21.24 -38.63
CA LEU A 221 -29.92 21.19 -39.57
C LEU A 221 -28.85 20.19 -39.09
N LYS A 222 -28.27 19.42 -40.01
CA LYS A 222 -27.20 18.46 -39.71
C LYS A 222 -26.06 19.17 -38.98
N LEU A 223 -25.79 18.75 -37.75
CA LEU A 223 -24.67 19.26 -36.94
C LEU A 223 -23.36 19.03 -37.69
N GLN A 224 -22.54 20.07 -37.79
CA GLN A 224 -21.18 19.98 -38.32
C GLN A 224 -20.20 19.77 -37.16
N PRO A 225 -19.15 18.94 -37.34
CA PRO A 225 -18.11 18.76 -36.35
C PRO A 225 -17.45 20.10 -36.01
N ALA A 226 -17.26 20.38 -34.72
CA ALA A 226 -16.51 21.54 -34.29
C ALA A 226 -15.03 21.34 -34.69
N VAL A 227 -14.55 22.16 -35.64
CA VAL A 227 -13.14 22.23 -36.04
C VAL A 227 -12.29 23.03 -35.05
N PHE A 228 -12.88 23.49 -33.94
CA PHE A 228 -12.20 24.24 -32.89
C PHE A 228 -12.48 23.59 -31.54
N SER A 229 -11.43 23.49 -30.72
CA SER A 229 -11.52 23.02 -29.35
C SER A 229 -12.47 23.91 -28.53
N PRO A 230 -13.22 23.35 -27.56
CA PRO A 230 -14.07 24.16 -26.68
C PRO A 230 -13.19 25.16 -25.89
N ASN A 231 -13.47 26.46 -26.01
CA ASN A 231 -12.82 27.45 -25.15
C ASN A 231 -13.42 27.36 -23.74
N PHE A 232 -12.67 26.78 -22.81
CA PHE A 232 -12.98 26.89 -21.39
C PHE A 232 -12.70 28.32 -20.91
N ARG A 233 -13.51 28.84 -19.97
CA ARG A 233 -13.21 30.10 -19.31
C ARG A 233 -11.99 29.91 -18.41
N GLU A 234 -10.87 30.55 -18.75
CA GLU A 234 -9.73 30.66 -17.84
C GLU A 234 -10.14 31.45 -16.59
N LEU A 235 -9.63 31.04 -15.44
CA LEU A 235 -9.83 31.75 -14.18
C LEU A 235 -9.14 33.13 -14.27
N PRO A 236 -9.71 34.18 -13.64
CA PRO A 236 -9.02 35.46 -13.54
C PRO A 236 -7.69 35.30 -12.80
N PRO A 237 -6.64 36.03 -13.20
CA PRO A 237 -5.37 36.01 -12.49
C PRO A 237 -5.54 36.51 -11.05
N PRO A 238 -4.70 36.05 -10.10
CA PRO A 238 -4.75 36.51 -8.72
C PRO A 238 -4.50 38.03 -8.63
N GLU A 239 -5.18 38.70 -7.69
CA GLU A 239 -5.11 40.15 -7.48
C GLU A 239 -3.78 40.54 -6.78
N LEU A 240 -2.67 40.41 -7.51
CA LEU A 240 -1.31 40.75 -7.05
C LEU A 240 -1.16 42.20 -6.61
N GLU A 241 -2.02 43.12 -7.08
CA GLU A 241 -2.05 44.53 -6.68
C GLU A 241 -2.42 44.74 -5.20
N LEU A 242 -3.00 43.73 -4.54
CA LEU A 242 -3.36 43.78 -3.12
C LEU A 242 -2.27 43.26 -2.18
N PHE A 243 -1.17 42.72 -2.72
CA PHE A 243 -0.06 42.19 -1.93
C PHE A 243 1.10 43.17 -1.88
N ASP A 244 1.52 43.53 -0.66
CA ASP A 244 2.75 44.29 -0.46
C ASP A 244 3.95 43.34 -0.63
N LEU A 245 4.47 43.29 -1.86
CA LEU A 245 5.61 42.44 -2.21
C LEU A 245 6.87 42.86 -1.46
N ASP A 246 7.03 44.15 -1.16
CA ASP A 246 8.21 44.64 -0.45
C ASP A 246 8.20 44.13 1.00
N ASP A 247 7.04 44.08 1.65
CA ASP A 247 6.90 43.47 2.97
C ASP A 247 7.16 41.96 2.92
N MET A 248 6.58 41.24 1.95
CA MET A 248 6.73 39.79 1.83
C MET A 248 8.15 39.32 1.47
N PHE A 249 8.93 40.11 0.73
CA PHE A 249 10.32 39.81 0.39
C PHE A 249 11.36 40.49 1.28
N SER A 250 10.95 41.37 2.20
CA SER A 250 11.89 42.02 3.12
C SER A 250 12.54 41.03 4.09
N SER A 251 13.82 41.27 4.38
CA SER A 251 14.56 40.48 5.37
C SER A 251 14.08 40.76 6.79
N ARG A 252 14.36 39.84 7.71
CA ARG A 252 13.95 39.92 9.12
C ARG A 252 14.41 41.23 9.78
N GLU A 253 15.62 41.68 9.46
CA GLU A 253 16.22 42.90 10.00
C GLU A 253 15.48 44.15 9.52
N VAL A 254 15.08 44.18 8.24
CA VAL A 254 14.35 45.30 7.65
C VAL A 254 12.94 45.38 8.23
N ARG A 255 12.24 44.25 8.40
CA ARG A 255 10.92 44.20 9.05
C ARG A 255 10.97 44.73 10.47
N LEU A 256 11.94 44.29 11.27
CA LEU A 256 12.11 44.77 12.64
C LEU A 256 12.44 46.26 12.71
N ALA A 257 13.29 46.76 11.80
CA ALA A 257 13.62 48.18 11.73
C ALA A 257 12.39 49.04 11.35
N GLN A 258 11.58 48.59 10.39
CA GLN A 258 10.33 49.24 10.03
C GLN A 258 9.32 49.22 11.17
N LEU A 259 9.17 48.07 11.84
CA LEU A 259 8.27 47.91 12.99
C LEU A 259 8.66 48.84 14.14
N LYS A 260 9.97 48.96 14.44
CA LYS A 260 10.50 49.91 15.43
C LYS A 260 10.12 51.35 15.11
N ASN A 261 10.16 51.75 13.84
CA ASN A 261 9.82 53.11 13.42
C ASN A 261 8.30 53.38 13.42
N LYS A 262 7.47 52.32 13.35
CA LYS A 262 6.01 52.40 13.32
C LYS A 262 5.36 52.39 14.72
N CYS A 263 6.02 51.84 15.74
CA CYS A 263 5.44 51.65 17.07
C CYS A 263 5.97 52.65 18.11
N ASN A 264 5.09 53.07 19.03
CA ASN A 264 5.46 53.85 20.23
C ASN A 264 5.30 53.01 21.51
N GLU A 265 5.61 53.59 22.68
CA GLU A 265 5.48 52.90 23.98
C GLU A 265 4.06 52.41 24.29
N SER A 266 3.02 53.02 23.70
CA SER A 266 1.63 52.58 23.81
C SER A 266 1.33 51.27 23.09
N ASP A 267 2.15 50.88 22.11
CA ASP A 267 1.87 49.79 21.17
C ASP A 267 2.72 48.54 21.48
N LEU A 268 3.19 48.43 22.72
CA LEU A 268 4.17 47.43 23.15
C LEU A 268 3.70 45.99 22.88
N GLU A 269 2.42 45.70 23.10
CA GLU A 269 1.88 44.36 22.86
C GLU A 269 1.87 43.99 21.37
N TYR A 270 1.53 44.95 20.51
CA TYR A 270 1.56 44.78 19.06
C TYR A 270 2.99 44.60 18.56
N PHE A 271 3.91 45.45 19.03
CA PHE A 271 5.33 45.37 18.69
C PHE A 271 5.93 44.00 19.02
N ILE A 272 5.63 43.44 20.21
CA ILE A 272 6.20 42.15 20.62
C ILE A 272 5.64 40.97 19.79
N ARG A 273 4.37 41.03 19.36
CA ARG A 273 3.77 39.97 18.53
C ARG A 273 4.35 39.98 17.13
N GLU A 274 4.34 41.13 16.46
CA GLU A 274 4.87 41.29 15.10
C GLU A 274 6.39 41.05 15.04
N ALA A 275 7.14 41.47 16.07
CA ALA A 275 8.57 41.14 16.17
C ALA A 275 8.80 39.64 16.40
N GLY A 276 7.90 38.98 17.12
CA GLY A 276 7.92 37.53 17.32
C GLY A 276 7.66 36.77 16.01
N ASP A 277 6.72 37.24 15.18
CA ASP A 277 6.44 36.69 13.86
C ASP A 277 7.61 36.94 12.88
N ALA A 278 8.18 38.14 12.86
CA ALA A 278 9.35 38.47 12.02
C ALA A 278 10.60 37.63 12.38
N CYS A 279 10.75 37.25 13.66
CA CYS A 279 11.81 36.37 14.15
C CYS A 279 11.47 34.87 14.11
N ASP A 280 10.30 34.50 13.59
CA ASP A 280 9.82 33.10 13.51
C ASP A 280 9.74 32.39 14.87
N VAL A 281 9.49 33.12 15.96
CA VAL A 281 9.34 32.56 17.31
C VAL A 281 7.94 31.94 17.49
N THR A 282 6.96 32.43 16.74
CA THR A 282 5.54 32.04 16.83
C THR A 282 5.20 30.73 16.12
N SER A 283 6.07 30.21 15.25
CA SER A 283 5.96 28.86 14.68
C SER A 283 6.20 27.77 15.73
N SER A 284 6.99 28.08 16.76
CA SER A 284 7.26 27.18 17.89
C SER A 284 6.19 27.17 19.00
N LEU A 285 5.18 28.04 18.89
CA LEU A 285 4.13 28.24 19.89
C LEU A 285 2.74 27.88 19.32
N ALA A 286 1.91 27.20 20.13
CA ALA A 286 0.52 26.91 19.77
C ALA A 286 -0.31 28.19 19.60
N THR A 287 -1.32 28.18 18.72
CA THR A 287 -2.10 29.36 18.31
C THR A 287 -2.72 30.14 19.48
N ASN A 288 -3.08 29.46 20.58
CA ASN A 288 -3.66 30.08 21.78
C ASN A 288 -2.62 30.74 22.73
N ASP A 289 -1.34 30.42 22.56
CA ASP A 289 -0.25 30.85 23.45
C ASP A 289 0.59 31.99 22.87
N ARG A 290 0.20 32.56 21.72
CA ARG A 290 0.88 33.68 21.03
C ARG A 290 0.60 35.04 21.71
N THR A 291 0.67 35.09 23.03
CA THR A 291 0.56 36.33 23.81
C THR A 291 1.93 36.98 23.94
N ALA A 292 2.00 38.32 23.96
CA ALA A 292 3.26 39.06 24.01
C ALA A 292 4.17 38.64 25.19
N ARG A 293 3.57 38.37 26.36
CA ARG A 293 4.30 37.89 27.55
C ARG A 293 5.00 36.54 27.32
N ARG A 294 4.35 35.62 26.60
CA ARG A 294 4.86 34.27 26.35
C ARG A 294 5.95 34.26 25.29
N ILE A 295 5.79 35.10 24.25
CA ILE A 295 6.81 35.33 23.22
C ILE A 295 8.08 35.88 23.87
N LEU A 296 7.97 36.89 24.74
CA LEU A 296 9.11 37.51 25.41
C LEU A 296 9.79 36.58 26.41
N GLU A 297 9.02 35.77 27.16
CA GLU A 297 9.55 34.72 28.03
C GLU A 297 10.40 33.72 27.23
N ARG A 298 9.92 33.29 26.05
CA ARG A 298 10.62 32.35 25.18
C ARG A 298 11.90 32.95 24.61
N MET A 299 11.85 34.20 24.13
CA MET A 299 13.04 34.91 23.64
C MET A 299 14.08 35.10 24.75
N LEU A 300 13.64 35.42 25.97
CA LEU A 300 14.54 35.55 27.11
C LEU A 300 15.18 34.21 27.48
N HIS A 301 14.42 33.11 27.45
CA HIS A 301 14.95 31.78 27.68
C HIS A 301 16.04 31.41 26.66
N HIS A 302 15.79 31.66 25.37
CA HIS A 302 16.79 31.45 24.32
C HIS A 302 18.03 32.31 24.52
N LEU A 303 17.89 33.57 24.94
CA LEU A 303 19.03 34.45 25.19
C LEU A 303 19.84 33.99 26.41
N VAL A 304 19.17 33.50 27.46
CA VAL A 304 19.82 32.93 28.65
C VAL A 304 20.57 31.64 28.29
N GLU A 305 19.96 30.73 27.52
CA GLU A 305 20.64 29.52 27.03
C GLU A 305 21.83 29.86 26.15
N TYR A 306 21.66 30.79 25.20
CA TYR A 306 22.75 31.26 24.34
C TYR A 306 23.92 31.82 25.16
N LYS A 307 23.64 32.66 26.17
CA LYS A 307 24.69 33.20 27.04
C LYS A 307 25.31 32.17 28.00
N LYS A 308 24.57 31.11 28.35
CA LYS A 308 25.07 30.05 29.23
C LYS A 308 26.08 29.15 28.53
N ASN A 309 25.86 28.86 27.24
CA ASN A 309 26.83 28.13 26.42
C ASN A 309 28.09 28.96 26.14
N ASN A 310 27.96 30.29 26.03
CA ASN A 310 29.09 31.19 25.80
C ASN A 310 29.98 31.45 27.05
N ILE A 311 29.72 30.79 28.18
CA ILE A 311 30.56 30.89 29.40
C ILE A 311 31.51 29.68 29.53
N ASP A 312 31.22 28.56 28.87
CA ASP A 312 32.00 27.32 29.02
C ASP A 312 32.81 26.94 27.76
N ASP A 313 32.70 27.68 26.64
CA ASP A 313 33.32 27.34 25.34
C ASP A 313 34.28 28.43 24.79
N ASP A 314 35.17 28.99 25.62
CA ASP A 314 36.31 29.79 25.10
C ASP A 314 37.50 28.93 24.64
N ASP A 315 37.44 27.60 24.76
CA ASP A 315 38.42 26.68 24.19
C ASP A 315 37.71 25.45 23.55
N ASP A 316 37.76 25.40 22.21
CA ASP A 316 37.44 24.28 21.31
C ASP A 316 35.98 23.81 21.17
N MET A 317 35.26 24.26 20.13
CA MET A 317 34.34 23.38 19.37
C MET A 317 34.14 23.81 17.89
N PRO A 318 34.01 22.83 16.96
CA PRO A 318 33.93 23.01 15.51
C PRO A 318 32.53 23.43 15.03
N HIS A 319 32.49 24.06 13.86
CA HIS A 319 31.28 24.41 13.11
C HIS A 319 30.38 23.19 12.86
N ASP A 320 29.21 23.16 13.49
CA ASP A 320 28.14 22.22 13.16
C ASP A 320 27.06 22.98 12.35
N ASP A 321 27.06 22.74 11.04
CA ASP A 321 26.31 23.46 9.99
C ASP A 321 24.91 22.85 9.72
N HIS A 322 24.30 22.14 10.67
CA HIS A 322 23.15 21.26 10.37
C HIS A 322 21.77 21.65 10.96
N LEU A 323 21.52 22.92 11.29
CA LEU A 323 20.21 23.30 11.85
C LEU A 323 19.32 24.22 10.99
N PHE A 324 19.69 24.51 9.74
CA PHE A 324 18.85 25.30 8.83
C PHE A 324 18.81 24.74 7.40
N ASP A 325 18.47 23.46 7.25
CA ASP A 325 18.00 22.96 5.95
C ASP A 325 16.46 23.05 5.90
N VAL A 326 15.98 24.05 5.17
CA VAL A 326 14.65 24.02 4.55
C VAL A 326 14.74 23.05 3.38
N PRO A 327 13.84 22.06 3.23
CA PRO A 327 13.85 21.20 2.05
C PRO A 327 13.40 22.03 0.84
N THR A 328 14.35 22.69 0.17
CA THR A 328 14.21 23.07 -1.22
C THR A 328 14.28 21.78 -2.02
N GLY A 329 13.12 21.32 -2.48
CA GLY A 329 13.06 20.25 -3.47
C GLY A 329 13.87 20.68 -4.69
N ASN A 330 15.06 20.09 -4.85
CA ASN A 330 15.77 20.09 -6.13
C ASN A 330 14.89 19.30 -7.12
N LEU A 331 14.00 20.00 -7.80
CA LEU A 331 13.51 19.60 -9.11
C LEU A 331 14.71 19.68 -10.06
N ASN A 332 15.42 18.57 -10.20
CA ASN A 332 16.38 18.40 -11.28
C ASN A 332 15.62 18.52 -12.61
N VAL A 333 15.94 19.55 -13.37
CA VAL A 333 15.43 19.82 -14.73
C VAL A 333 16.02 18.83 -15.76
N ALA A 334 16.44 17.65 -15.32
CA ALA A 334 17.10 16.63 -16.15
C ALA A 334 16.21 15.42 -16.46
N ASP A 335 15.03 15.28 -15.84
CA ASP A 335 14.13 14.12 -16.02
C ASP A 335 12.99 14.36 -17.04
N PHE A 336 13.09 15.40 -17.88
CA PHE A 336 12.10 15.70 -18.94
C PHE A 336 12.74 15.89 -20.32
N SER A 337 13.79 15.14 -20.67
CA SER A 337 14.37 15.19 -22.04
C SER A 337 13.76 14.22 -23.05
N ASP A 338 12.91 13.27 -22.64
CA ASP A 338 12.54 12.14 -23.50
C ASP A 338 11.19 12.32 -24.23
N LEU A 339 10.78 13.55 -24.52
CA LEU A 339 9.49 13.84 -25.17
C LEU A 339 9.59 14.66 -26.47
N GLU A 340 10.78 14.87 -27.04
CA GLU A 340 10.95 15.66 -28.28
C GLU A 340 11.27 14.85 -29.55
N ASP A 341 11.18 13.51 -29.55
CA ASP A 341 11.49 12.68 -30.73
C ASP A 341 10.25 12.01 -31.39
N TYR A 342 9.13 12.74 -31.50
CA TYR A 342 8.04 12.35 -32.40
C TYR A 342 7.49 13.57 -33.15
N ASP A 343 8.29 14.07 -34.09
CA ASP A 343 7.82 14.76 -35.29
C ASP A 343 8.75 14.40 -36.45
N ASP A 344 8.35 13.36 -37.21
CA ASP A 344 8.54 13.20 -38.66
C ASP A 344 7.57 12.13 -39.21
#